data_AF-A0A0B8PLE5-F1
#
_entry.id   AF-A0A0B8PLE5-F1
#
_cell.length_a   1.000
_cell.length_b   1.000
_cell.length_c   1.000
_cell.angle_alpha   90.00
_cell.angle_beta   90.00
_cell.angle_gamma   90.00
#
_symmetry.space_group_name_H-M   'P 1'
#
loop_
_entity.id
_entity.type
_entity.pdbx_description
1 polymer ?
#
loop_
_entity_poly.entity_id
_entity_poly.type
_entity_poly.pdbx_seq_one_letter_code
_entity_poly.pdbx_strand_id
1 'polypeptide(L)'
;MVVISIFGITCIVLLSLVIMRFVRVKVIQPLEAMAQASREVEANNFNVKLNESVENELGEVAATFNGMTNNLKNQYARLETAVKNKTEELYKANSSLQVLYESSQELTASRLSTDQFKNIIANLASVESVYAVKLTIDDTAGQPIEFVAGDQVEQEWRNIPLELDGLVLGTLGTQLAPDFTEQGLLKNMSQILARGIYYNQAQKKFEQLLIYTERGAIARELHDSLAQSLTFLKIQMNLLKRQLKKAPSSEQANQVVEEIDAGLKMLILSFAAC
;
A
#
# COMPACT_ATOMS: atom_id res chain seq x y z
N MET A 1 70.02 -1.81 -47.38
CA MET A 1 68.95 -0.87 -46.97
C MET A 1 67.58 -1.54 -46.85
N VAL A 2 67.11 -2.27 -47.87
CA VAL A 2 65.77 -2.92 -47.86
C VAL A 2 65.52 -3.86 -46.67
N VAL A 3 66.51 -4.68 -46.27
CA VAL A 3 66.38 -5.63 -45.14
C VAL A 3 66.12 -4.92 -43.81
N ILE A 4 66.73 -3.75 -43.60
CA ILE A 4 66.57 -2.94 -42.38
C ILE A 4 65.14 -2.38 -42.31
N SER A 5 64.60 -1.92 -43.44
CA SER A 5 63.23 -1.43 -43.55
C SER A 5 62.18 -2.53 -43.30
N ILE A 6 62.41 -3.74 -43.81
CA ILE A 6 61.51 -4.89 -43.58
C ILE A 6 61.50 -5.29 -42.09
N PHE A 7 62.67 -5.32 -41.46
CA PHE A 7 62.77 -5.64 -40.04
C PHE A 7 62.06 -4.59 -39.17
N GLY A 8 62.20 -3.30 -39.50
CA GLY A 8 61.50 -2.21 -38.84
C GLY A 8 59.98 -2.33 -38.91
N ILE A 9 59.43 -2.60 -40.12
CA ILE A 9 57.99 -2.78 -40.32
C ILE A 9 57.48 -3.99 -39.52
N THR A 10 58.23 -5.09 -39.53
CA THR A 10 57.85 -6.32 -38.82
C THR A 10 57.80 -6.08 -37.30
N CYS A 11 58.77 -5.35 -36.74
CA CYS A 11 58.75 -4.95 -35.32
C CYS A 11 57.56 -4.05 -34.98
N ILE A 12 57.21 -3.08 -35.83
CA ILE A 12 56.06 -2.19 -35.61
C ILE A 12 54.75 -2.99 -35.60
N VAL A 13 54.59 -3.93 -36.54
CA VAL A 13 53.40 -4.80 -36.60
C VAL A 13 53.30 -5.70 -35.36
N LEU A 14 54.42 -6.29 -34.92
CA LEU A 14 54.46 -7.07 -33.69
C LEU A 14 54.09 -6.24 -32.46
N LEU A 15 54.65 -5.03 -32.33
CA LEU A 15 54.34 -4.11 -31.24
C LEU A 15 52.86 -3.73 -31.24
N SER A 16 52.28 -3.42 -32.40
CA SER A 16 50.86 -3.06 -32.52
C SER A 16 49.94 -4.21 -32.13
N LEU A 17 50.28 -5.45 -32.49
CA LEU A 17 49.53 -6.65 -32.09
C LEU A 17 49.56 -6.88 -30.56
N VAL A 18 50.72 -6.66 -29.93
CA VAL A 18 50.85 -6.74 -28.46
C VAL A 18 49.99 -5.69 -27.78
N ILE A 19 50.05 -4.44 -28.23
CA ILE A 19 49.25 -3.34 -27.66
C ILE A 19 47.75 -3.61 -27.88
N MET A 20 47.35 -4.04 -29.08
CA MET A 20 45.96 -4.37 -29.37
C MET A 20 45.43 -5.48 -28.46
N ARG A 21 46.24 -6.52 -28.21
CA ARG A 21 45.87 -7.59 -27.28
C ARG A 21 45.76 -7.08 -25.85
N PHE A 22 46.69 -6.23 -25.42
CA PHE A 22 46.68 -5.61 -24.09
C PHE A 22 45.40 -4.79 -23.85
N VAL A 23 45.07 -3.87 -24.78
CA VAL A 23 43.87 -3.02 -24.68
C VAL A 23 42.59 -3.87 -24.67
N ARG A 24 42.52 -4.90 -25.52
CA ARG A 24 41.32 -5.74 -25.60
C ARG A 24 41.06 -6.48 -24.28
N VAL A 25 42.10 -7.04 -23.65
CA VAL A 25 41.96 -7.88 -22.45
C VAL A 25 41.88 -7.06 -21.17
N LYS A 26 42.70 -6.00 -21.03
CA LYS A 26 42.75 -5.20 -19.79
C LYS A 26 41.78 -4.02 -19.75
N VAL A 27 41.17 -3.62 -20.87
CA VAL A 27 40.28 -2.44 -20.94
C VAL A 27 38.92 -2.77 -21.54
N ILE A 28 38.87 -3.26 -22.78
CA ILE A 28 37.59 -3.43 -23.50
C ILE A 28 36.71 -4.51 -22.86
N GLN A 29 37.27 -5.68 -22.57
CA GLN A 29 36.52 -6.78 -21.96
C GLN A 29 35.95 -6.43 -20.56
N PRO A 30 36.72 -5.84 -19.62
CA PRO A 30 36.18 -5.39 -18.34
C PRO A 30 35.06 -4.35 -18.47
N LEU A 31 35.18 -3.43 -19.43
CA LEU A 31 34.18 -2.39 -19.65
C LEU A 31 32.85 -2.96 -20.20
N GLU A 32 32.93 -3.95 -21.10
CA GLU A 32 31.74 -4.66 -21.58
C GLU A 32 31.08 -5.46 -20.46
N ALA A 33 31.87 -6.12 -19.61
CA ALA A 33 31.37 -6.84 -18.43
C ALA A 33 30.68 -5.90 -17.42
N MET A 34 31.25 -4.71 -17.17
CA MET A 34 30.62 -3.67 -16.34
C MET A 34 29.29 -3.21 -16.94
N ALA A 35 29.25 -2.93 -18.23
CA ALA A 35 28.02 -2.52 -18.90
C ALA A 35 26.93 -3.61 -18.85
N GLN A 36 27.31 -4.89 -18.92
CA GLN A 36 26.40 -6.02 -18.73
C GLN A 36 25.93 -6.12 -17.27
N ALA A 37 26.84 -6.03 -16.31
CA ALA A 37 26.52 -6.08 -14.89
C ALA A 37 25.57 -4.96 -14.45
N SER A 38 25.73 -3.75 -14.97
CA SER A 38 24.79 -2.64 -14.71
C SER A 38 23.38 -2.93 -15.21
N ARG A 39 23.24 -3.59 -16.37
CA ARG A 39 21.91 -3.99 -16.91
C ARG A 39 21.25 -5.09 -16.08
N GLU A 40 22.03 -6.02 -15.53
CA GLU A 40 21.52 -7.05 -14.62
C GLU A 40 21.06 -6.43 -13.29
N VAL A 41 21.81 -5.47 -12.74
CA VAL A 41 21.41 -4.73 -11.53
C VAL A 41 20.13 -3.90 -11.78
N GLU A 42 19.98 -3.30 -12.97
CA GLU A 42 18.74 -2.64 -13.40
C GLU A 42 17.54 -3.60 -13.45
N ALA A 43 17.78 -4.87 -13.79
CA ALA A 43 16.77 -5.93 -13.76
C ALA A 43 16.51 -6.52 -12.36
N ASN A 44 16.93 -5.84 -11.29
CA ASN A 44 16.88 -6.28 -9.88
C ASN A 44 17.70 -7.55 -9.57
N ASN A 45 18.64 -7.93 -10.44
CA ASN A 45 19.56 -9.02 -10.17
C ASN A 45 20.85 -8.49 -9.50
N PHE A 46 20.86 -8.49 -8.17
CA PHE A 46 22.02 -8.04 -7.38
C PHE A 46 23.05 -9.15 -7.09
N ASN A 47 22.98 -10.30 -7.76
CA ASN A 47 23.92 -11.40 -7.53
C ASN A 47 25.12 -11.39 -8.49
N VAL A 48 25.31 -10.28 -9.20
CA VAL A 48 26.40 -10.09 -10.16
C VAL A 48 27.69 -9.74 -9.44
N LYS A 49 28.80 -10.30 -9.91
CA LYS A 49 30.15 -10.01 -9.43
C LYS A 49 31.07 -9.72 -10.59
N LEU A 50 31.70 -8.55 -10.55
CA LEU A 50 32.78 -8.20 -11.47
C LEU A 50 34.11 -8.73 -10.96
N ASN A 51 35.03 -8.99 -11.89
CA ASN A 51 36.37 -9.44 -11.56
C ASN A 51 37.21 -8.27 -11.03
N GLU A 52 37.67 -8.39 -9.79
CA GLU A 52 38.50 -7.40 -9.09
C GLU A 52 40.01 -7.59 -9.35
N SER A 53 40.42 -8.73 -9.92
CA SER A 53 41.84 -9.11 -10.06
C SER A 53 42.58 -8.37 -11.18
N VAL A 54 41.99 -7.32 -11.77
CA VAL A 54 42.66 -6.50 -12.77
C VAL A 54 43.50 -5.45 -12.05
N GLU A 55 44.83 -5.58 -12.10
CA GLU A 55 45.78 -4.61 -11.51
C GLU A 55 45.84 -3.30 -12.33
N ASN A 56 44.73 -2.57 -12.35
CA ASN A 56 44.59 -1.20 -12.87
C ASN A 56 43.35 -0.52 -12.23
N GLU A 57 43.04 0.70 -12.67
CA GLU A 57 41.93 1.52 -12.16
C GLU A 57 40.56 0.86 -12.39
N LEU A 58 40.41 0.01 -13.41
CA LEU A 58 39.17 -0.72 -13.65
C LEU A 58 38.92 -1.81 -12.61
N GLY A 59 39.97 -2.37 -11.99
CA GLY A 59 39.86 -3.28 -10.86
C GLY A 59 39.28 -2.60 -9.62
N GLU A 60 39.69 -1.36 -9.34
CA GLU A 60 39.14 -0.55 -8.24
C GLU A 60 37.67 -0.18 -8.46
N VAL A 61 37.32 0.18 -9.70
CA VAL A 61 35.92 0.42 -10.08
C VAL A 61 35.09 -0.86 -9.95
N ALA A 62 35.63 -2.02 -10.31
CA ALA A 62 34.96 -3.31 -10.14
C ALA A 62 34.69 -3.61 -8.65
N ALA A 63 35.66 -3.36 -7.77
CA ALA A 63 35.50 -3.52 -6.33
C ALA A 63 34.42 -2.57 -5.77
N THR A 64 34.42 -1.31 -6.21
CA THR A 64 33.40 -0.32 -5.82
C THR A 64 32.00 -0.73 -6.28
N PHE A 65 31.87 -1.20 -7.53
CA PHE A 65 30.62 -1.71 -8.08
C PHE A 65 30.08 -2.93 -7.30
N ASN A 66 30.96 -3.88 -6.96
CA ASN A 66 30.60 -5.04 -6.15
C ASN A 66 30.11 -4.60 -4.76
N GLY A 67 30.77 -3.61 -4.15
CA GLY A 67 30.36 -3.01 -2.88
C GLY A 67 28.96 -2.37 -2.95
N MET A 68 28.69 -1.56 -3.98
CA MET A 68 27.37 -0.96 -4.21
C MET A 68 26.27 -2.01 -4.41
N THR A 69 26.53 -3.02 -5.24
CA THR A 69 25.58 -4.10 -5.53
C THR A 69 25.24 -4.91 -4.27
N ASN A 70 26.23 -5.16 -3.42
CA ASN A 70 26.02 -5.85 -2.14
C ASN A 70 25.20 -5.00 -1.15
N ASN A 71 25.39 -3.68 -1.14
CA ASN A 71 24.57 -2.78 -0.32
C ASN A 71 23.10 -2.77 -0.79
N LEU A 72 22.86 -2.67 -2.10
CA LEU A 72 21.52 -2.77 -2.68
C LEU A 72 20.84 -4.08 -2.31
N LYS A 73 21.54 -5.22 -2.44
CA LYS A 73 21.03 -6.54 -2.02
C LYS A 73 20.57 -6.54 -0.56
N ASN A 74 21.37 -5.96 0.33
CA ASN A 74 21.05 -5.88 1.75
C ASN A 74 19.85 -4.96 2.04
N GLN A 75 19.72 -3.85 1.30
CA GLN A 75 18.56 -2.95 1.44
C GLN A 75 17.27 -3.62 0.98
N TYR A 76 17.29 -4.33 -0.15
CA TYR A 76 16.12 -5.09 -0.61
C TYR A 76 15.72 -6.18 0.38
N ALA A 77 16.67 -6.95 0.93
CA ALA A 77 16.37 -7.97 1.93
C ALA A 77 15.77 -7.38 3.22
N ARG A 78 16.26 -6.21 3.65
CA ARG A 78 15.69 -5.48 4.80
C ARG A 78 14.28 -4.98 4.50
N LEU A 79 14.03 -4.46 3.31
CA LEU A 79 12.71 -4.00 2.89
C LEU A 79 11.71 -5.16 2.85
N GLU A 80 12.08 -6.29 2.26
CA GLU A 80 11.25 -7.50 2.21
C GLU A 80 10.89 -7.98 3.63
N THR A 81 11.87 -7.98 4.53
CA THR A 81 11.64 -8.30 5.96
C THR A 81 10.71 -7.30 6.63
N ALA A 82 10.88 -6.01 6.38
CA ALA A 82 10.03 -4.96 6.95
C ALA A 82 8.58 -5.05 6.44
N VAL A 83 8.40 -5.31 5.13
CA VAL A 83 7.09 -5.56 4.53
C VAL A 83 6.45 -6.77 5.17
N LYS A 84 7.15 -7.91 5.26
CA LYS A 84 6.64 -9.13 5.89
C LYS A 84 6.21 -8.89 7.34
N ASN A 85 7.06 -8.25 8.14
CA ASN A 85 6.75 -7.95 9.54
C ASN A 85 5.52 -7.05 9.66
N LYS A 86 5.39 -6.02 8.81
CA LYS A 86 4.19 -5.17 8.81
C LYS A 86 2.94 -5.88 8.30
N THR A 87 3.05 -6.79 7.34
CA THR A 87 1.94 -7.62 6.89
C THR A 87 1.46 -8.55 8.02
N GLU A 88 2.40 -9.16 8.77
CA GLU A 88 2.06 -10.02 9.91
C GLU A 88 1.43 -9.23 11.06
N GLU A 89 1.94 -8.03 11.39
CA GLU A 89 1.33 -7.16 12.40
C GLU A 89 -0.08 -6.70 12.00
N LEU A 90 -0.27 -6.28 10.75
CA LEU A 90 -1.58 -5.89 10.23
C LEU A 90 -2.56 -7.06 10.25
N TYR A 91 -2.12 -8.26 9.86
CA TYR A 91 -2.94 -9.46 9.90
C TYR A 91 -3.36 -9.83 11.32
N LYS A 92 -2.42 -9.75 12.29
CA LYS A 92 -2.70 -10.00 13.71
C LYS A 92 -3.68 -8.96 14.29
N ALA A 93 -3.48 -7.69 14.00
CA ALA A 93 -4.38 -6.61 14.44
C ALA A 93 -5.79 -6.80 13.87
N ASN A 94 -5.90 -7.12 12.57
CA ASN A 94 -7.16 -7.34 11.90
C ASN A 94 -7.89 -8.59 12.43
N SER A 95 -7.18 -9.71 12.59
CA SER A 95 -7.75 -10.94 13.16
C SER A 95 -8.21 -10.77 14.61
N SER A 96 -7.46 -10.02 15.42
CA SER A 96 -7.86 -9.72 16.80
C SER A 96 -9.14 -8.89 16.84
N LEU A 97 -9.26 -7.88 15.97
CA LEU A 97 -10.49 -7.10 15.82
C LEU A 97 -11.67 -7.97 15.38
N GLN A 98 -11.44 -8.91 14.45
CA GLN A 98 -12.46 -9.85 14.00
C GLN A 98 -12.95 -10.76 15.13
N VAL A 99 -12.05 -11.34 15.94
CA VAL A 99 -12.43 -12.19 17.08
C VAL A 99 -13.18 -11.39 18.15
N LEU A 100 -12.71 -10.18 18.46
CA LEU A 100 -13.40 -9.27 19.40
C LEU A 100 -14.79 -8.90 18.87
N TYR A 101 -14.92 -8.70 17.56
CA TYR A 101 -16.17 -8.41 16.89
C TYR A 101 -17.14 -9.60 16.91
N GLU A 102 -16.68 -10.80 16.54
CA GLU A 102 -17.47 -12.03 16.58
C GLU A 102 -17.95 -12.34 18.00
N SER A 103 -17.05 -12.24 19.00
CA SER A 103 -17.39 -12.42 20.41
C SER A 103 -18.39 -11.36 20.90
N SER A 104 -18.24 -10.10 20.47
CA SER A 104 -19.16 -9.01 20.81
C SER A 104 -20.54 -9.20 20.15
N GLN A 105 -20.60 -9.71 18.92
CA GLN A 105 -21.84 -10.04 18.22
C GLN A 105 -22.61 -11.17 18.90
N GLU A 106 -21.91 -12.21 19.38
CA GLU A 106 -22.55 -13.31 20.12
C GLU A 106 -23.05 -12.86 21.49
N LEU A 107 -22.34 -11.92 22.14
CA LEU A 107 -22.70 -11.41 23.47
C LEU A 107 -23.74 -10.26 23.43
N THR A 108 -23.88 -9.54 22.31
CA THR A 108 -24.76 -8.37 22.17
C THR A 108 -25.80 -8.65 21.08
N ALA A 109 -26.78 -9.50 21.39
CA ALA A 109 -27.79 -10.06 20.48
C ALA A 109 -28.76 -9.06 19.79
N SER A 110 -28.44 -7.77 19.71
CA SER A 110 -29.21 -6.80 18.93
C SER A 110 -28.28 -5.70 18.43
N ARG A 111 -28.04 -5.68 17.11
CA ARG A 111 -27.40 -4.55 16.41
C ARG A 111 -28.17 -3.27 16.74
N LEU A 112 -27.60 -2.44 17.61
CA LEU A 112 -28.15 -1.14 17.96
C LEU A 112 -28.07 -0.21 16.75
N SER A 113 -29.13 -0.21 15.94
CA SER A 113 -29.29 0.75 14.84
C SER A 113 -29.66 2.12 15.39
N THR A 114 -29.54 3.14 14.53
CA THR A 114 -30.03 4.49 14.80
C THR A 114 -31.48 4.50 15.32
N ASP A 115 -32.34 3.62 14.80
CA ASP A 115 -33.74 3.54 15.24
C ASP A 115 -33.90 2.88 16.61
N GLN A 116 -33.02 1.94 16.96
CA GLN A 116 -33.03 1.36 18.30
C GLN A 116 -32.63 2.39 19.37
N PHE A 117 -31.68 3.29 19.09
CA PHE A 117 -31.35 4.38 20.00
C PHE A 117 -32.55 5.33 20.22
N LYS A 118 -33.28 5.67 19.15
CA LYS A 118 -34.53 6.47 19.25
C LYS A 118 -35.57 5.77 20.12
N ASN A 119 -35.77 4.47 19.93
CA ASN A 119 -36.72 3.70 20.73
C ASN A 119 -36.32 3.64 22.21
N ILE A 120 -35.03 3.51 22.51
CA ILE A 120 -34.52 3.48 23.88
C ILE A 120 -34.78 4.83 24.59
N ILE A 121 -34.50 5.96 23.94
CA ILE A 121 -34.76 7.27 24.55
C ILE A 121 -36.27 7.58 24.62
N ALA A 122 -37.08 7.07 23.69
CA ALA A 122 -38.53 7.21 23.72
C ALA A 122 -39.14 6.43 24.89
N ASN A 123 -38.63 5.23 25.17
CA ASN A 123 -39.02 4.48 26.36
C ASN A 123 -38.62 5.22 27.65
N LEU A 124 -37.45 5.86 27.69
CA LEU A 124 -37.04 6.66 28.84
C LEU A 124 -37.91 7.91 29.03
N ALA A 125 -38.34 8.55 27.93
CA ALA A 125 -39.27 9.69 27.93
C ALA A 125 -40.72 9.30 28.28
N SER A 126 -41.07 8.01 28.28
CA SER A 126 -42.40 7.54 28.67
C SER A 126 -42.60 7.41 30.19
N VAL A 127 -41.54 7.61 30.97
CA VAL A 127 -41.60 7.61 32.43
C VAL A 127 -42.28 8.89 32.91
N GLU A 128 -43.26 8.77 33.82
CA GLU A 128 -44.17 9.85 34.23
C GLU A 128 -43.47 11.14 34.69
N SER A 129 -42.27 11.04 35.27
CA SER A 129 -41.46 12.17 35.76
C SER A 129 -40.35 12.62 34.79
N VAL A 130 -40.37 12.18 33.53
CA VAL A 130 -39.39 12.56 32.48
C VAL A 130 -40.13 13.32 31.38
N TYR A 131 -39.86 14.62 31.23
CA TYR A 131 -40.49 15.44 30.21
C TYR A 131 -39.89 15.19 28.83
N ALA A 132 -38.56 15.27 28.73
CA ALA A 132 -37.85 15.04 27.49
C ALA A 132 -36.45 14.47 27.70
N VAL A 133 -35.99 13.69 26.73
CA VAL A 133 -34.66 13.09 26.69
C VAL A 133 -34.02 13.45 25.37
N LYS A 134 -32.78 13.93 25.42
CA LYS A 134 -31.94 14.20 24.26
C LYS A 134 -30.69 13.33 24.32
N LEU A 135 -30.40 12.64 23.23
CA LEU A 135 -29.17 11.88 23.06
C LEU A 135 -28.35 12.52 21.95
N THR A 136 -27.17 13.01 22.30
CA THR A 136 -26.18 13.52 21.35
C THR A 136 -25.04 12.52 21.28
N ILE A 137 -24.80 11.97 20.09
CA ILE A 137 -23.69 11.04 19.83
C ILE A 137 -22.61 11.80 19.07
N ASP A 138 -21.38 11.77 19.60
CA ASP A 138 -20.24 12.39 18.95
C ASP A 138 -19.75 11.49 17.81
N ASP A 139 -19.89 11.96 16.57
CA ASP A 139 -19.31 11.29 15.40
C ASP A 139 -17.94 11.90 15.09
N THR A 140 -16.89 11.08 15.16
CA THR A 140 -15.51 11.48 14.86
C THR A 140 -15.27 11.97 13.41
N ALA A 141 -16.23 11.78 12.49
CA ALA A 141 -16.10 12.13 11.07
C ALA A 141 -17.16 13.11 10.53
N GLY A 142 -18.07 13.63 11.37
CA GLY A 142 -19.23 14.39 10.91
C GLY A 142 -19.85 15.31 11.97
N GLN A 143 -21.08 15.78 11.69
CA GLN A 143 -21.87 16.50 12.69
C GLN A 143 -22.37 15.53 13.77
N PRO A 144 -22.43 15.96 15.05
CA PRO A 144 -22.97 15.13 16.11
C PRO A 144 -24.42 14.76 15.79
N ILE A 145 -24.75 13.49 16.01
CA ILE A 145 -26.09 12.99 15.72
C ILE A 145 -26.94 13.21 16.95
N GLU A 146 -28.01 14.00 16.80
CA GLU A 146 -28.93 14.31 17.88
C GLU A 146 -30.27 13.60 17.70
N PHE A 147 -30.73 13.00 18.79
CA PHE A 147 -32.06 12.42 18.90
C PHE A 147 -32.77 13.04 20.09
N VAL A 148 -34.05 13.38 19.92
CA VAL A 148 -34.89 13.89 21.02
C VAL A 148 -36.18 13.10 21.08
N ALA A 149 -36.61 12.78 22.29
CA ALA A 149 -37.88 12.14 22.58
C ALA A 149 -38.57 12.80 23.78
N GLY A 150 -39.91 12.84 23.77
CA GLY A 150 -40.73 13.49 24.79
C GLY A 150 -41.11 14.93 24.46
N ASP A 151 -41.83 15.56 25.38
CA ASP A 151 -42.34 16.92 25.27
C ASP A 151 -41.35 17.90 25.90
N GLN A 152 -40.69 18.69 25.05
CA GLN A 152 -39.72 19.68 25.53
C GLN A 152 -40.40 20.79 26.31
N VAL A 153 -39.88 21.06 27.50
CA VAL A 153 -40.33 22.15 28.36
C VAL A 153 -39.31 23.29 28.37
N GLU A 154 -39.71 24.50 28.79
CA GLU A 154 -38.80 25.64 28.99
C GLU A 154 -37.94 25.45 30.27
N GLN A 155 -37.10 24.43 30.26
CA GLN A 155 -36.17 24.07 31.33
C GLN A 155 -34.78 23.80 30.74
N GLU A 156 -33.72 24.13 31.46
CA GLU A 156 -32.36 23.77 31.03
C GLU A 156 -32.16 22.25 30.96
N TRP A 157 -31.41 21.81 29.94
CA TRP A 157 -31.04 20.40 29.79
C TRP A 157 -30.01 20.00 30.82
N ARG A 158 -30.33 18.98 31.61
CA ARG A 158 -29.34 18.33 32.48
C ARG A 158 -28.55 17.30 31.66
N ASN A 159 -27.30 17.61 31.37
CA ASN A 159 -26.42 16.76 30.57
C ASN A 159 -25.64 15.77 31.44
N ILE A 160 -25.72 14.49 31.08
CA ILE A 160 -24.96 13.39 31.66
C ILE A 160 -24.00 12.88 30.59
N PRO A 161 -22.68 12.87 30.82
CA PRO A 161 -21.73 12.36 29.84
C PRO A 161 -21.91 10.85 29.66
N LEU A 162 -21.85 10.40 28.40
CA LEU A 162 -21.84 8.99 28.04
C LEU A 162 -20.39 8.56 27.88
N GLU A 163 -19.83 8.01 28.94
CA GLU A 163 -18.43 7.61 29.00
C GLU A 163 -18.30 6.09 29.15
N LEU A 164 -17.38 5.49 28.41
CA LEU A 164 -16.95 4.11 28.60
C LEU A 164 -15.43 4.07 28.66
N ASP A 165 -14.88 3.56 29.76
CA ASP A 165 -13.43 3.38 29.99
C ASP A 165 -12.58 4.64 29.71
N GLY A 166 -13.04 5.84 30.12
CA GLY A 166 -12.32 7.10 29.89
C GLY A 166 -12.65 7.81 28.58
N LEU A 167 -13.39 7.16 27.66
CA LEU A 167 -13.76 7.73 26.37
C LEU A 167 -15.18 8.30 26.42
N VAL A 168 -15.31 9.60 26.20
CA VAL A 168 -16.61 10.28 26.04
C VAL A 168 -17.12 10.05 24.62
N LEU A 169 -18.32 9.46 24.53
CA LEU A 169 -18.97 9.06 23.27
C LEU A 169 -20.13 9.99 22.90
N GLY A 170 -20.51 10.88 23.81
CA GLY A 170 -21.63 11.80 23.64
C GLY A 170 -22.23 12.24 24.97
N THR A 171 -23.43 12.80 24.91
CA THR A 171 -24.16 13.31 26.08
C THR A 171 -25.62 12.89 26.07
N LEU A 172 -26.14 12.58 27.25
CA LEU A 172 -27.56 12.34 27.52
C LEU A 172 -28.12 13.57 28.25
N GLY A 173 -28.84 14.41 27.53
CA GLY A 173 -29.63 15.50 28.07
C GLY A 173 -30.97 15.01 28.60
N THR A 174 -31.38 15.48 29.77
CA THR A 174 -32.69 15.17 30.35
C THR A 174 -33.38 16.43 30.86
N GLN A 175 -34.70 16.50 30.68
CA GLN A 175 -35.62 17.42 31.33
C GLN A 175 -36.55 16.59 32.21
N LEU A 176 -36.51 16.85 33.51
CA LEU A 176 -37.12 15.99 34.53
C LEU A 176 -38.06 16.82 35.38
N ALA A 177 -39.13 16.18 35.85
CA ALA A 177 -40.02 16.77 36.82
C ALA A 177 -39.30 17.02 38.17
N PRO A 178 -39.70 18.03 38.96
CA PRO A 178 -39.03 18.38 40.21
C PRO A 178 -39.01 17.26 41.25
N ASP A 179 -39.94 16.31 41.16
CA ASP A 179 -40.13 15.16 42.05
C ASP A 179 -39.38 13.90 41.58
N PHE A 180 -38.61 13.98 40.48
CA PHE A 180 -37.84 12.85 39.98
C PHE A 180 -36.80 12.36 41.01
N THR A 181 -36.96 11.12 41.48
CA THR A 181 -36.11 10.52 42.52
C THR A 181 -35.22 9.38 42.01
N GLU A 182 -35.45 8.87 40.80
CA GLU A 182 -34.79 7.68 40.26
C GLU A 182 -33.43 7.95 39.58
N GLN A 183 -32.48 8.54 40.31
CA GLN A 183 -31.14 8.81 39.74
C GLN A 183 -30.40 7.54 39.28
N GLY A 184 -30.70 6.39 39.90
CA GLY A 184 -30.15 5.08 39.51
C GLY A 184 -30.57 4.65 38.10
N LEU A 185 -31.80 4.97 37.69
CA LEU A 185 -32.29 4.70 36.34
C LEU A 185 -31.46 5.48 35.31
N LEU A 186 -31.30 6.80 35.49
CA LEU A 186 -30.52 7.63 34.58
C LEU A 186 -29.07 7.16 34.46
N LYS A 187 -28.46 6.74 35.57
CA LYS A 187 -27.10 6.19 35.58
C LYS A 187 -27.00 4.85 34.84
N ASN A 188 -27.95 3.94 35.05
CA ASN A 188 -27.96 2.66 34.33
C ASN A 188 -28.21 2.88 32.83
N MET A 189 -29.13 3.77 32.49
CA MET A 189 -29.44 4.13 31.10
C MET A 189 -28.25 4.79 30.41
N SER A 190 -27.54 5.69 31.08
CA SER A 190 -26.32 6.30 30.52
C SER A 190 -25.24 5.25 30.27
N GLN A 191 -25.05 4.27 31.16
CA GLN A 191 -24.10 3.18 30.96
C GLN A 191 -24.48 2.24 29.81
N ILE A 192 -25.78 1.89 29.69
CA ILE A 192 -26.28 1.05 28.60
C ILE A 192 -26.11 1.77 27.26
N LEU A 193 -26.49 3.04 27.20
CA LEU A 193 -26.34 3.87 25.99
C LEU A 193 -24.88 4.04 25.62
N ALA A 194 -23.99 4.34 26.56
CA ALA A 194 -22.55 4.47 26.32
C ALA A 194 -21.96 3.18 25.71
N ARG A 195 -22.25 2.01 26.29
CA ARG A 195 -21.83 0.71 25.73
C ARG A 195 -22.40 0.47 24.34
N GLY A 196 -23.70 0.73 24.17
CA GLY A 196 -24.37 0.57 22.88
C GLY A 196 -23.75 1.42 21.77
N ILE A 197 -23.47 2.69 22.07
CA ILE A 197 -22.83 3.63 21.15
C ILE A 197 -21.41 3.17 20.81
N TYR A 198 -20.63 2.79 21.82
CA TYR A 198 -19.26 2.29 21.63
C TYR A 198 -19.24 1.11 20.65
N TYR A 199 -20.08 0.09 20.90
CA TYR A 199 -20.15 -1.09 20.05
C TYR A 199 -20.68 -0.77 18.65
N ASN A 200 -21.68 0.12 18.52
CA ASN A 200 -22.16 0.56 17.20
C ASN A 200 -21.06 1.25 16.38
N GLN A 201 -20.28 2.15 17.01
CA GLN A 201 -19.18 2.85 16.35
C GLN A 201 -18.04 1.90 15.99
N ALA A 202 -17.66 0.99 16.89
CA ALA A 202 -16.65 -0.03 16.64
C ALA A 202 -17.05 -0.94 15.46
N GLN A 203 -18.32 -1.36 15.41
CA GLN A 203 -18.86 -2.13 14.30
C GLN A 203 -18.78 -1.37 12.97
N LYS A 204 -19.24 -0.11 12.91
CA LYS A 204 -19.14 0.71 11.69
C LYS A 204 -17.70 0.84 11.19
N LYS A 205 -16.74 1.02 12.10
CA LYS A 205 -15.31 1.08 11.76
C LYS A 205 -14.79 -0.25 11.22
N PHE A 206 -15.21 -1.37 11.79
CA PHE A 206 -14.84 -2.70 11.31
C PHE A 206 -15.42 -3.00 9.92
N GLU A 207 -16.70 -2.68 9.69
CA GLU A 207 -17.35 -2.83 8.38
C GLU A 207 -16.63 -2.01 7.30
N GLN A 208 -16.27 -0.76 7.61
CA GLN A 208 -15.48 0.07 6.71
C GLN A 208 -14.11 -0.56 6.42
N LEU A 209 -13.41 -1.04 7.45
CA LEU A 209 -12.12 -1.70 7.28
C LEU A 209 -12.21 -2.91 6.35
N LEU A 210 -13.25 -3.74 6.49
CA LEU A 210 -13.47 -4.89 5.62
C LEU A 210 -13.60 -4.45 4.15
N ILE A 211 -14.43 -3.44 3.88
CA ILE A 211 -14.59 -2.88 2.53
C ILE A 211 -13.26 -2.34 1.99
N TYR A 212 -12.46 -1.64 2.80
CA TYR A 212 -11.15 -1.15 2.37
C TYR A 212 -10.17 -2.30 2.08
N THR A 213 -10.19 -3.37 2.87
CA THR A 213 -9.35 -4.54 2.62
C THR A 213 -9.77 -5.28 1.35
N GLU A 214 -11.08 -5.42 1.11
CA GLU A 214 -11.63 -6.02 -0.10
C GLU A 214 -11.25 -5.19 -1.34
N ARG A 215 -11.47 -3.87 -1.30
CA ARG A 215 -11.06 -2.96 -2.38
C ARG A 215 -9.55 -3.00 -2.62
N GLY A 216 -8.75 -3.08 -1.56
CA GLY A 216 -7.31 -3.22 -1.66
C GLY A 216 -6.86 -4.54 -2.28
N ALA A 217 -7.55 -5.64 -1.97
CA ALA A 217 -7.31 -6.94 -2.58
C ALA A 217 -7.69 -6.95 -4.07
N ILE A 218 -8.89 -6.44 -4.39
CA ILE A 218 -9.38 -6.28 -5.77
C ILE A 218 -8.41 -5.41 -6.59
N ALA A 219 -7.97 -4.28 -6.05
CA ALA A 219 -7.03 -3.40 -6.73
C ALA A 219 -5.69 -4.11 -7.03
N ARG A 220 -5.19 -4.93 -6.10
CA ARG A 220 -3.96 -5.70 -6.28
C ARG A 220 -4.11 -6.80 -7.34
N GLU A 221 -5.22 -7.52 -7.32
CA GLU A 221 -5.51 -8.59 -8.28
C GLU A 221 -5.78 -8.04 -9.70
N LEU A 222 -6.46 -6.89 -9.81
CA LEU A 222 -6.58 -6.13 -11.06
C LEU A 222 -5.21 -5.66 -11.55
N HIS A 223 -4.40 -5.06 -10.69
CA HIS A 223 -3.08 -4.56 -11.07
C HIS A 223 -2.15 -5.70 -11.55
N ASP A 224 -2.17 -6.86 -10.88
CA ASP A 224 -1.35 -8.02 -11.25
C ASP A 224 -1.80 -8.66 -12.59
N SER A 225 -3.11 -8.85 -12.81
CA SER A 225 -3.65 -9.40 -14.06
C SER A 225 -3.46 -8.48 -15.27
N LEU A 226 -3.53 -7.16 -15.06
CA LEU A 226 -3.24 -6.15 -16.07
C LEU A 226 -1.74 -6.12 -16.41
N ALA A 227 -0.86 -6.15 -15.41
CA ALA A 227 0.60 -6.20 -15.61
C ALA A 227 1.03 -7.46 -16.38
N GLN A 228 0.42 -8.61 -16.11
CA GLN A 228 0.66 -9.86 -16.84
C GLN A 228 0.23 -9.76 -18.31
N SER A 229 -0.96 -9.25 -18.58
CA SER A 229 -1.49 -9.08 -19.94
C SER A 229 -0.60 -8.15 -20.77
N LEU A 230 -0.12 -7.08 -20.15
CA LEU A 230 0.76 -6.09 -20.77
C LEU A 230 2.17 -6.63 -21.05
N THR A 231 2.71 -7.42 -20.12
CA THR A 231 3.99 -8.12 -20.27
C THR A 231 3.91 -9.15 -21.40
N PHE A 232 2.82 -9.91 -21.46
CA PHE A 232 2.56 -10.86 -22.54
C PHE A 232 2.49 -10.14 -23.91
N LEU A 233 1.74 -9.04 -24.02
CA LEU A 233 1.67 -8.25 -25.25
C LEU A 233 3.05 -7.71 -25.66
N LYS A 234 3.84 -7.21 -24.71
CA LYS A 234 5.20 -6.69 -24.97
C LYS A 234 6.14 -7.80 -25.45
N ILE A 235 6.02 -9.01 -24.91
CA ILE A 235 6.79 -10.18 -25.38
C ILE A 235 6.36 -10.57 -26.80
N GLN A 236 5.06 -10.68 -27.07
CA GLN A 236 4.52 -11.00 -28.40
C GLN A 236 4.96 -9.96 -29.44
N MET A 237 4.94 -8.68 -29.07
CA MET A 237 5.42 -7.59 -29.92
C MET A 237 6.91 -7.71 -30.22
N ASN A 238 7.74 -8.00 -29.22
CA ASN A 238 9.18 -8.18 -29.42
C ASN A 238 9.49 -9.40 -30.30
N LEU A 239 8.71 -10.49 -30.17
CA LEU A 239 8.80 -11.65 -31.04
C LEU A 239 8.42 -11.30 -32.49
N LEU A 240 7.32 -10.56 -32.67
CA LEU A 240 6.87 -10.06 -33.97
C LEU A 240 7.93 -9.16 -34.62
N LYS A 241 8.48 -8.20 -33.87
CA LYS A 241 9.56 -7.31 -34.31
C LYS A 241 10.82 -8.10 -34.72
N ARG A 242 11.14 -9.19 -34.02
CA ARG A 242 12.27 -10.07 -34.34
C ARG A 242 12.02 -10.90 -35.62
N GLN A 243 10.78 -11.32 -35.86
CA GLN A 243 10.40 -12.04 -37.08
C GLN A 243 10.34 -11.10 -38.30
N LEU A 244 9.82 -9.89 -38.14
CA LEU A 244 9.83 -8.85 -39.18
C LEU A 244 11.24 -8.39 -39.56
N LYS A 245 12.18 -8.31 -38.60
CA LYS A 245 13.60 -8.08 -38.89
C LYS A 245 14.26 -9.20 -39.73
N LYS A 246 13.72 -10.42 -39.71
CA LYS A 246 14.25 -11.57 -40.47
C LYS A 246 13.65 -11.70 -41.89
N ALA A 247 12.50 -11.09 -42.15
CA ALA A 247 11.86 -11.04 -43.47
C ALA A 247 11.39 -9.59 -43.76
N PRO A 248 12.28 -8.72 -44.25
CA PRO A 248 12.07 -7.29 -44.33
C PRO A 248 11.27 -6.95 -45.59
N SER A 249 9.94 -7.00 -45.54
CA SER A 249 9.12 -6.46 -46.65
C SER A 249 7.75 -5.99 -46.16
N SER A 250 7.72 -4.93 -45.35
CA SER A 250 7.05 -3.67 -45.69
C SER A 250 7.43 -2.61 -44.65
N GLU A 251 7.78 -1.42 -45.11
CA GLU A 251 8.06 -0.25 -44.26
C GLU A 251 6.83 0.12 -43.39
N GLN A 252 5.63 -0.22 -43.89
CA GLN A 252 4.34 -0.10 -43.23
C GLN A 252 4.18 -1.03 -42.01
N ALA A 253 4.74 -2.25 -42.03
CA ALA A 253 4.66 -3.18 -40.90
C ALA A 253 5.49 -2.71 -39.69
N ASN A 254 6.63 -2.04 -39.94
CA ASN A 254 7.43 -1.45 -38.86
C ASN A 254 6.75 -0.22 -38.24
N GLN A 255 6.05 0.59 -39.04
CA GLN A 255 5.28 1.73 -38.55
C GLN A 255 4.12 1.29 -37.63
N VAL A 256 3.34 0.29 -38.03
CA VAL A 256 2.25 -0.26 -37.20
C VAL A 256 2.78 -0.85 -35.89
N VAL A 257 3.95 -1.48 -35.92
CA VAL A 257 4.62 -2.00 -34.71
C VAL A 257 5.08 -0.89 -33.78
N GLU A 258 5.60 0.23 -34.30
CA GLU A 258 6.02 1.38 -33.47
C GLU A 258 4.84 2.14 -32.89
N GLU A 259 3.73 2.30 -33.63
CA GLU A 259 2.51 2.90 -33.09
C GLU A 259 1.90 2.08 -31.96
N ILE A 260 1.89 0.75 -32.08
CA ILE A 260 1.42 -0.13 -31.00
C ILE A 260 2.36 -0.08 -29.79
N ASP A 261 3.69 0.00 -29.97
CA ASP A 261 4.65 0.17 -28.85
C ASP A 261 4.47 1.51 -28.13
N ALA A 262 4.22 2.59 -28.88
CA ALA A 262 3.95 3.92 -28.33
C ALA A 262 2.64 3.95 -27.55
N GLY A 263 1.57 3.34 -28.09
CA GLY A 263 0.28 3.20 -27.39
C GLY A 263 0.38 2.41 -26.09
N LEU A 264 1.20 1.34 -26.09
CA LEU A 264 1.45 0.53 -24.89
C LEU A 264 2.21 1.32 -23.81
N LYS A 265 3.23 2.10 -24.18
CA LYS A 265 3.96 2.96 -23.25
C LYS A 265 3.07 4.03 -22.62
N MET A 266 2.13 4.58 -23.38
CA MET A 266 1.20 5.59 -22.88
C MET A 266 0.21 4.98 -21.87
N LEU A 267 -0.28 3.76 -22.11
CA LEU A 267 -1.07 2.97 -21.16
C LEU A 267 -0.31 2.66 -19.86
N ILE A 268 0.98 2.33 -19.96
CA ILE A 268 1.86 2.07 -18.80
C ILE A 268 2.07 3.34 -17.96
N LEU A 269 2.36 4.48 -18.61
CA LEU A 269 2.65 5.75 -17.93
C LEU A 269 1.41 6.38 -17.28
N SER A 270 0.23 6.24 -17.90
CA SER A 270 -1.03 6.71 -17.30
C SER A 270 -1.43 5.92 -16.06
N PHE A 271 -0.93 4.69 -15.90
CA PHE A 271 -1.23 3.82 -14.76
C PHE A 271 -0.29 4.03 -13.57
N ALA A 272 0.97 4.43 -13.81
CA ALA A 272 1.93 4.74 -12.76
C ALA A 272 1.65 6.07 -12.02
N ALA A 273 0.70 6.87 -12.51
CA ALA A 273 0.32 8.17 -11.97
C ALA A 273 -0.99 8.15 -11.14
N CYS A 274 -1.64 6.97 -11.02
CA CYS A 274 -2.86 6.75 -10.23
C CYS A 274 -2.49 5.98 -8.96
#